data_AF-A0A9D9NB36-F1
#
_entry.id   AF-A0A9D9NB36-F1
#
_cell.length_a   1.000
_cell.length_b   1.000
_cell.length_c   1.000
_cell.angle_alpha   90.00
_cell.angle_beta   90.00
_cell.angle_gamma   90.00
#
_symmetry.space_group_name_H-M   'P 1'
#
loop_
_entity.id
_entity.type
_entity.pdbx_description
1 polymer ?
#
loop_
_entity_poly.entity_id
_entity_poly.type
_entity_poly.pdbx_seq_one_letter_code
_entity_poly.pdbx_strand_id
1 'polypeptide(L)'
;MSSSPCKIVIPSHKRADRVITGKLLRSPIICVAESQRDEYVRHNPGAEIVCHPDDVVGLIPKRNWMVKHFGDIFMLDDDISKVFINYRSEDDLENSTVDPVFIEKIIYNLYDLAKMLGINLFGFSNLTAPVQYNEFDFLSLRRSITGCSYGMLKNDYLVWNEKMKVKEDMWISCLAKYYDRKVLVDLRYTFVQQKTMVNRGGLAGIRNQDTEDQSILELKKNFGSVIHMKSKGTVIKDGKVLGKKEKIKHNISVKFCF
;
A
#
# COMPACT_ATOMS: atom_id res chain seq x y z
N MET A 1 21.45 20.97 -4.88
CA MET A 1 21.60 19.65 -4.21
C MET A 1 20.80 18.64 -5.00
N SER A 2 21.47 17.73 -5.71
CA SER A 2 20.79 16.62 -6.40
C SER A 2 20.21 15.72 -5.31
N SER A 3 18.91 15.85 -5.03
CA SER A 3 18.25 14.93 -4.11
C SER A 3 18.28 13.55 -4.73
N SER A 4 18.85 12.57 -4.04
CA SER A 4 18.77 11.18 -4.47
C SER A 4 17.31 10.83 -4.80
N PRO A 5 17.07 10.15 -5.93
CA PRO A 5 15.71 9.85 -6.37
C PRO A 5 15.02 8.95 -5.32
N CYS A 6 13.71 9.13 -5.18
CA CYS A 6 12.83 8.25 -4.41
C CYS A 6 13.18 6.77 -4.67
N LYS A 7 13.40 5.98 -3.62
CA LYS A 7 13.72 4.56 -3.76
C LYS A 7 12.44 3.73 -3.86
N ILE A 8 12.31 2.93 -4.93
CA ILE A 8 11.19 1.98 -5.07
C ILE A 8 11.59 0.66 -4.41
N VAL A 9 10.89 0.27 -3.35
CA VAL A 9 11.28 -0.86 -2.48
C VAL A 9 10.11 -1.80 -2.22
N ILE A 10 10.38 -3.10 -2.31
CA ILE A 10 9.43 -4.18 -2.06
C ILE A 10 9.72 -4.82 -0.70
N PRO A 11 8.98 -4.49 0.38
CA PRO A 11 9.06 -5.26 1.62
C PRO A 11 8.52 -6.68 1.39
N SER A 12 9.31 -7.70 1.75
CA SER A 12 8.87 -9.10 1.65
C SER A 12 9.27 -9.92 2.87
N HIS A 13 8.57 -11.04 3.12
CA HIS A 13 8.87 -11.97 4.21
C HIS A 13 8.35 -13.38 3.92
N LYS A 14 9.26 -14.36 3.94
CA LYS A 14 9.02 -15.80 3.75
C LYS A 14 8.29 -16.11 2.44
N ARG A 15 8.66 -15.40 1.37
CA ARG A 15 8.05 -15.46 0.04
C ARG A 15 9.09 -15.32 -1.08
N ALA A 16 10.32 -15.76 -0.82
CA ALA A 16 11.45 -15.61 -1.75
C ALA A 16 11.12 -16.09 -3.18
N ASP A 17 10.42 -17.20 -3.29
CA ASP A 17 10.02 -17.85 -4.55
C ASP A 17 8.80 -17.23 -5.25
N ARG A 18 8.15 -16.21 -4.66
CA ARG A 18 6.85 -15.70 -5.13
C ARG A 18 6.71 -14.18 -5.04
N VAL A 19 7.81 -13.43 -5.11
CA VAL A 19 7.82 -11.96 -5.23
C VAL A 19 7.43 -11.56 -6.66
N ILE A 20 6.14 -11.61 -6.98
CA ILE A 20 5.67 -11.36 -8.35
C ILE A 20 5.83 -9.90 -8.78
N THR A 21 5.83 -8.98 -7.82
CA THR A 21 6.00 -7.53 -8.05
C THR A 21 7.34 -7.17 -8.66
N GLY A 22 8.38 -7.99 -8.42
CA GLY A 22 9.70 -7.76 -9.03
C GLY A 22 9.66 -7.70 -10.56
N LYS A 23 8.68 -8.35 -11.20
CA LYS A 23 8.49 -8.33 -12.67
C LYS A 23 7.95 -7.01 -13.21
N LEU A 24 7.45 -6.13 -12.34
CA LEU A 24 6.87 -4.83 -12.72
C LEU A 24 7.91 -3.70 -12.73
N LEU A 25 9.16 -3.98 -12.35
CA LEU A 25 10.24 -3.00 -12.20
C LEU A 25 11.46 -3.43 -13.01
N ARG A 26 12.28 -2.47 -13.44
CA ARG A 26 13.53 -2.74 -14.15
C ARG A 26 14.65 -3.14 -13.21
N SER A 27 14.67 -2.56 -12.02
CA SER A 27 15.69 -2.79 -11.00
C SER A 27 15.02 -2.85 -9.62
N PRO A 28 14.32 -3.95 -9.31
CA PRO A 28 13.60 -4.09 -8.05
C PRO A 28 14.56 -4.15 -6.86
N ILE A 29 14.29 -3.35 -5.83
CA ILE A 29 14.92 -3.48 -4.51
C ILE A 29 13.97 -4.28 -3.63
N ILE A 30 14.41 -5.41 -3.10
CA ILE A 30 13.63 -6.24 -2.18
C ILE A 30 14.24 -6.15 -0.78
N CYS A 31 13.41 -5.75 0.19
CA CYS A 31 13.83 -5.58 1.58
C CYS A 31 13.37 -6.75 2.47
N VAL A 32 14.34 -7.47 3.04
CA VAL A 32 14.12 -8.70 3.83
C VAL A 32 14.97 -8.70 5.11
N ALA A 33 14.71 -9.66 5.99
CA ALA A 33 15.56 -9.85 7.17
C ALA A 33 16.88 -10.54 6.76
N GLU A 34 17.98 -10.28 7.45
CA GLU A 34 19.31 -10.85 7.17
C GLU A 34 19.29 -12.37 7.01
N SER A 35 18.59 -13.08 7.90
CA SER A 35 18.43 -14.55 7.85
C SER A 35 17.78 -15.08 6.57
N GLN A 36 17.08 -14.25 5.79
CA GLN A 36 16.40 -14.65 4.56
C GLN A 36 17.17 -14.28 3.29
N ARG A 37 18.32 -13.59 3.41
CA ARG A 37 19.07 -13.03 2.29
C ARG A 37 19.35 -14.04 1.18
N ASP A 38 19.94 -15.18 1.54
CA ASP A 38 20.42 -16.16 0.56
C ASP A 38 19.28 -16.82 -0.22
N GLU A 39 18.14 -17.03 0.42
CA GLU A 39 16.93 -17.54 -0.24
C GLU A 39 16.42 -16.53 -1.27
N TYR A 40 16.33 -15.25 -0.90
CA TYR A 40 15.86 -14.21 -1.80
C TYR A 40 16.81 -13.96 -2.97
N VAL A 41 18.13 -13.97 -2.74
CA VAL A 41 19.14 -13.88 -3.81
C VAL A 41 18.98 -15.02 -4.81
N ARG A 42 18.75 -16.25 -4.33
CA ARG A 42 18.59 -17.43 -5.20
C ARG A 42 17.33 -17.34 -6.08
N HIS A 43 16.22 -16.86 -5.52
CA HIS A 43 14.93 -16.87 -6.20
C HIS A 43 14.62 -15.61 -7.01
N ASN A 44 15.34 -14.50 -6.79
CA ASN A 44 15.08 -13.21 -7.45
C ASN A 44 16.35 -12.68 -8.15
N PRO A 45 16.86 -13.40 -9.17
CA PRO A 45 18.04 -12.95 -9.91
C PRO A 45 17.75 -11.59 -10.58
N GLY A 46 18.65 -10.63 -10.41
CA GLY A 46 18.50 -9.27 -10.94
C GLY A 46 17.82 -8.28 -10.00
N ALA A 47 17.32 -8.72 -8.84
CA ALA A 47 16.87 -7.83 -7.78
C ALA A 47 18.05 -7.43 -6.86
N GLU A 48 18.06 -6.18 -6.41
CA GLU A 48 18.90 -5.74 -5.31
C GLU A 48 18.28 -6.21 -3.99
N ILE A 49 18.98 -7.06 -3.24
CA ILE A 49 18.51 -7.54 -1.94
C ILE A 49 19.12 -6.69 -0.83
N VAL A 50 18.27 -5.89 -0.17
CA VAL A 50 18.66 -5.07 1.00
C VAL A 50 18.14 -5.75 2.25
N CYS A 51 19.02 -5.87 3.26
CA CYS A 51 18.68 -6.57 4.50
C CYS A 51 18.52 -5.59 5.66
N HIS A 52 17.53 -5.86 6.51
CA HIS A 52 17.40 -5.26 7.83
C HIS A 52 17.76 -6.31 8.90
N PRO A 53 18.18 -5.88 10.11
CA PRO A 53 18.44 -6.79 11.22
C PRO A 53 17.26 -7.73 11.51
N ASP A 54 17.55 -8.96 11.94
CA ASP A 54 16.52 -9.99 12.19
C ASP A 54 15.57 -9.66 13.35
N ASP A 55 15.95 -8.75 14.25
CA ASP A 55 15.13 -8.28 15.37
C ASP A 55 14.01 -7.28 14.94
N VAL A 56 14.08 -6.75 13.72
CA VAL A 56 13.01 -5.94 13.12
C VAL A 56 11.91 -6.86 12.58
N VAL A 57 10.99 -7.22 13.48
CA VAL A 57 9.95 -8.23 13.20
C VAL A 57 8.60 -7.61 12.80
N GLY A 58 8.11 -8.00 11.63
CA GLY A 58 6.81 -7.60 11.10
C GLY A 58 6.89 -6.47 10.07
N LEU A 59 5.77 -6.23 9.36
CA LEU A 59 5.73 -5.24 8.28
C LEU A 59 5.92 -3.81 8.79
N ILE A 60 5.32 -3.49 9.95
CA ILE A 60 5.31 -2.13 10.48
C ILE A 60 6.72 -1.65 10.88
N PRO A 61 7.47 -2.35 11.76
CA PRO A 61 8.85 -1.97 12.09
C PRO A 61 9.75 -1.97 10.86
N LYS A 62 9.53 -2.90 9.91
CA LYS A 62 10.25 -2.92 8.64
C LYS A 62 10.03 -1.64 7.83
N ARG A 63 8.80 -1.12 7.73
CA ARG A 63 8.53 0.14 7.03
C ARG A 63 9.21 1.34 7.71
N ASN A 64 9.21 1.41 9.05
CA ASN A 64 9.98 2.41 9.79
C ASN A 64 11.48 2.32 9.50
N TRP A 65 12.05 1.11 9.54
CA TRP A 65 13.46 0.88 9.20
C TRP A 65 13.79 1.30 7.77
N MET A 66 12.95 0.93 6.80
CA MET A 66 13.15 1.27 5.39
C MET A 66 13.16 2.79 5.17
N VAL A 67 12.24 3.54 5.77
CA VAL A 67 12.23 5.01 5.65
C VAL A 67 13.49 5.63 6.27
N LYS A 68 13.95 5.11 7.41
CA LYS A 68 15.20 5.59 8.03
C LYS A 68 16.41 5.31 7.14
N HIS A 69 16.43 4.14 6.49
CA HIS A 69 17.53 3.68 5.65
C HIS A 69 17.57 4.38 4.28
N PHE A 70 16.44 4.43 3.57
CA PHE A 70 16.35 4.94 2.20
C PHE A 70 16.02 6.44 2.10
N GLY A 71 15.38 7.01 3.13
CA GLY A 71 14.84 8.37 3.08
C GLY A 71 13.52 8.42 2.30
N ASP A 72 13.48 9.20 1.23
CA ASP A 72 12.31 9.28 0.34
C ASP A 72 12.10 7.92 -0.35
N ILE A 73 10.92 7.33 -0.17
CA ILE A 73 10.66 5.95 -0.55
C ILE A 73 9.30 5.79 -1.21
N PHE A 74 9.19 4.87 -2.15
CA PHE A 74 7.95 4.33 -2.68
C PHE A 74 7.90 2.84 -2.41
N MET A 75 6.87 2.38 -1.71
CA MET A 75 6.75 0.99 -1.31
C MET A 75 5.70 0.27 -2.15
N LEU A 76 6.02 -0.96 -2.55
CA LEU A 76 5.15 -1.87 -3.27
C LEU A 76 5.07 -3.19 -2.51
N ASP A 77 3.88 -3.68 -2.20
CA ASP A 77 3.73 -5.03 -1.63
C ASP A 77 4.28 -6.10 -2.59
N ASP A 78 4.65 -7.28 -2.09
CA ASP A 78 5.35 -8.31 -2.89
C ASP A 78 4.46 -9.14 -3.83
N ASP A 79 3.14 -8.94 -3.75
CA ASP A 79 2.10 -9.69 -4.45
C ASP A 79 1.29 -8.86 -5.45
N ILE A 80 1.83 -7.74 -5.94
CA ILE A 80 1.25 -6.95 -7.03
C ILE A 80 1.50 -7.65 -8.36
N SER A 81 0.41 -7.93 -9.08
CA SER A 81 0.43 -8.66 -10.36
C SER A 81 0.37 -7.75 -11.59
N LYS A 82 -0.29 -6.59 -11.49
CA LYS A 82 -0.44 -5.64 -12.60
C LYS A 82 -0.80 -4.24 -12.13
N VAL A 83 -0.72 -3.28 -13.05
CA VAL A 83 -1.17 -1.89 -12.87
C VAL A 83 -2.32 -1.62 -13.85
N PHE A 84 -3.47 -1.24 -13.33
CA PHE A 84 -4.60 -0.78 -14.12
C PHE A 84 -4.45 0.69 -14.49
N ILE A 85 -4.87 1.00 -15.72
CA ILE A 85 -4.99 2.36 -16.25
C ILE A 85 -6.48 2.66 -16.31
N ASN A 86 -7.00 3.34 -15.28
CA ASN A 86 -8.43 3.41 -14.96
C ASN A 86 -9.29 4.13 -16.02
N TYR A 87 -8.68 4.84 -16.95
CA TYR A 87 -9.35 5.50 -18.10
C TYR A 87 -9.38 4.65 -19.37
N ARG A 88 -9.02 3.35 -19.28
CA ARG A 88 -9.17 2.38 -20.38
C ARG A 88 -10.40 1.51 -20.17
N SER A 89 -10.83 0.81 -21.22
CA SER A 89 -11.95 -0.13 -21.15
C SER A 89 -11.65 -1.33 -20.23
N GLU A 90 -12.68 -2.05 -19.78
CA GLU A 90 -12.50 -3.25 -18.95
C GLU A 90 -11.70 -4.33 -19.69
N ASP A 91 -11.97 -4.53 -20.98
CA ASP A 91 -11.22 -5.46 -21.83
C ASP A 91 -9.72 -5.09 -21.90
N ASP A 92 -9.41 -3.79 -21.96
CA ASP A 92 -8.03 -3.32 -21.91
C ASP A 92 -7.38 -3.54 -20.54
N LEU A 93 -8.13 -3.42 -19.43
CA LEU A 93 -7.59 -3.63 -18.09
C LEU A 93 -7.21 -5.09 -17.82
N GLU A 94 -7.97 -6.04 -18.39
CA GLU A 94 -7.66 -7.46 -18.21
C GLU A 94 -6.42 -7.88 -19.01
N ASN A 95 -6.27 -7.33 -20.22
CA ASN A 95 -5.27 -7.76 -21.20
C ASN A 95 -4.02 -6.88 -21.27
N SER A 96 -4.02 -5.70 -20.65
CA SER A 96 -2.86 -4.80 -20.71
C SER A 96 -1.71 -5.27 -19.83
N THR A 97 -0.59 -5.55 -20.48
CA THR A 97 0.72 -5.55 -19.82
C THR A 97 1.25 -4.13 -19.85
N VAL A 98 1.54 -3.57 -18.68
CA VAL A 98 2.14 -2.24 -18.57
C VAL A 98 3.65 -2.41 -18.46
N ASP A 99 4.38 -1.72 -19.34
CA ASP A 99 5.84 -1.74 -19.39
C ASP A 99 6.46 -1.23 -18.06
N PRO A 100 7.45 -1.93 -17.47
CA PRO A 100 8.16 -1.48 -16.28
C PRO A 100 8.70 -0.04 -16.34
N VAL A 101 9.16 0.44 -17.51
CA VAL A 101 9.60 1.83 -17.67
C VAL A 101 8.45 2.80 -17.39
N PHE A 102 7.25 2.49 -17.89
CA PHE A 102 6.06 3.30 -17.67
C PHE A 102 5.65 3.29 -16.19
N ILE A 103 5.68 2.11 -15.54
CA ILE A 103 5.35 1.97 -14.10
C ILE A 103 6.28 2.83 -13.25
N GLU A 104 7.59 2.75 -13.47
CA GLU A 104 8.55 3.59 -12.75
C GLU A 104 8.34 5.08 -13.05
N LYS A 105 8.05 5.43 -14.32
CA LYS A 105 7.79 6.82 -14.71
C LYS A 105 6.57 7.41 -13.98
N ILE A 106 5.46 6.69 -13.86
CA ILE A 106 4.29 7.21 -13.13
C ILE A 106 4.58 7.38 -11.63
N ILE A 107 5.40 6.50 -11.04
CA ILE A 107 5.84 6.61 -9.63
C ILE A 107 6.71 7.85 -9.44
N TYR A 108 7.72 8.04 -10.29
CA TYR A 108 8.63 9.19 -10.19
C TYR A 108 7.92 10.52 -10.47
N ASN A 109 7.04 10.58 -11.47
CA ASN A 109 6.23 11.77 -11.72
C ASN A 109 5.37 12.15 -10.51
N LEU A 110 4.76 11.16 -9.85
CA LEU A 110 3.94 11.41 -8.67
C LEU A 110 4.80 11.85 -7.46
N TYR A 111 5.99 11.28 -7.30
CA TYR A 111 6.97 11.71 -6.31
C TYR A 111 7.40 13.17 -6.52
N ASP A 112 7.76 13.54 -7.74
CA ASP A 112 8.16 14.92 -8.07
C ASP A 112 7.02 15.90 -7.80
N LEU A 113 5.79 15.52 -8.17
CA LEU A 113 4.59 16.31 -7.86
C LEU A 113 4.38 16.43 -6.35
N ALA A 114 4.55 15.35 -5.59
CA ALA A 114 4.43 15.38 -4.13
C ALA A 114 5.46 16.33 -3.50
N LYS A 115 6.72 16.32 -3.96
CA LYS A 115 7.75 17.27 -3.52
C LYS A 115 7.38 18.71 -3.85
N MET A 116 6.98 18.97 -5.09
CA MET A 116 6.60 20.32 -5.54
C MET A 116 5.44 20.90 -4.72
N LEU A 117 4.50 20.05 -4.31
CA LEU A 117 3.33 20.45 -3.52
C LEU A 117 3.57 20.40 -2.00
N GLY A 118 4.75 19.98 -1.55
CA GLY A 118 5.05 19.76 -0.13
C GLY A 118 4.05 18.80 0.51
N ILE A 119 3.83 17.64 -0.11
CA ILE A 119 2.92 16.59 0.38
C ILE A 119 3.74 15.37 0.75
N ASN A 120 3.70 14.99 2.04
CA ASN A 120 4.61 13.98 2.58
C ASN A 120 4.14 12.54 2.37
N LEU A 121 2.86 12.31 2.04
CA LEU A 121 2.30 10.99 1.77
C LEU A 121 1.56 10.98 0.43
N PHE A 122 1.91 10.04 -0.44
CA PHE A 122 1.35 9.97 -1.79
C PHE A 122 1.17 8.53 -2.26
N GLY A 123 0.32 8.29 -3.25
CA GLY A 123 0.10 6.96 -3.79
C GLY A 123 -0.91 6.92 -4.92
N PHE A 124 -1.40 5.72 -5.21
CA PHE A 124 -2.32 5.47 -6.30
C PHE A 124 -3.68 5.04 -5.78
N SER A 125 -4.62 4.96 -6.71
CA SER A 125 -5.98 4.58 -6.39
C SER A 125 -6.12 3.10 -6.06
N ASN A 126 -7.29 2.77 -5.52
CA ASN A 126 -7.78 1.42 -5.29
C ASN A 126 -9.07 1.14 -6.07
N LEU A 127 -9.31 1.88 -7.17
CA LEU A 127 -10.47 1.65 -8.01
C LEU A 127 -10.38 0.26 -8.63
N THR A 128 -11.50 -0.46 -8.58
CA THR A 128 -11.57 -1.84 -9.06
C THR A 128 -12.18 -1.95 -10.46
N ALA A 129 -12.76 -0.87 -10.98
CA ALA A 129 -13.40 -0.84 -12.30
C ALA A 129 -13.33 0.56 -12.92
N PRO A 130 -13.24 0.69 -14.26
CA PRO A 130 -13.20 1.96 -14.97
C PRO A 130 -14.39 2.87 -14.65
N VAL A 131 -15.58 2.31 -14.46
CA VAL A 131 -16.81 3.07 -14.13
C VAL A 131 -16.70 3.87 -12.82
N GLN A 132 -15.75 3.53 -11.95
CA GLN A 132 -15.49 4.28 -10.71
C GLN A 132 -14.55 5.47 -10.90
N TYR A 133 -13.90 5.58 -12.07
CA TYR A 133 -12.96 6.64 -12.40
C TYR A 133 -13.71 7.84 -12.96
N ASN A 134 -13.46 9.01 -12.38
CA ASN A 134 -13.96 10.28 -12.89
C ASN A 134 -12.80 11.01 -13.57
N GLU A 135 -12.90 11.21 -14.88
CA GLU A 135 -11.84 11.87 -15.67
C GLU A 135 -11.60 13.33 -15.24
N PHE A 136 -12.62 13.97 -14.67
CA PHE A 136 -12.53 15.34 -14.14
C PHE A 136 -11.85 15.41 -12.76
N ASP A 137 -11.71 14.28 -12.06
CA ASP A 137 -11.08 14.17 -10.74
C ASP A 137 -9.86 13.23 -10.78
N PHE A 138 -8.93 13.44 -11.71
CA PHE A 138 -7.80 12.52 -11.91
C PHE A 138 -6.74 12.57 -10.79
N LEU A 139 -6.74 13.59 -9.94
CA LEU A 139 -5.93 13.71 -8.72
C LEU A 139 -6.83 13.99 -7.51
N SER A 140 -6.48 13.44 -6.35
CA SER A 140 -7.17 13.72 -5.10
C SER A 140 -6.21 14.10 -3.99
N LEU A 141 -6.59 15.08 -3.17
CA LEU A 141 -5.93 15.42 -1.91
C LEU A 141 -6.67 14.90 -0.67
N ARG A 142 -7.89 14.37 -0.86
CA ARG A 142 -8.82 14.03 0.23
C ARG A 142 -8.87 12.53 0.52
N ARG A 143 -8.46 11.69 -0.43
CA ARG A 143 -8.45 10.24 -0.25
C ARG A 143 -7.38 9.82 0.77
N SER A 144 -7.54 8.64 1.33
CA SER A 144 -6.49 7.99 2.09
C SER A 144 -5.78 7.00 1.17
N ILE A 145 -4.52 6.69 1.46
CA ILE A 145 -3.92 5.50 0.87
C ILE A 145 -4.57 4.27 1.51
N THR A 146 -4.77 3.26 0.69
CA THR A 146 -4.98 1.89 1.17
C THR A 146 -3.73 1.11 0.76
N GLY A 147 -3.39 0.02 1.45
CA GLY A 147 -2.20 -0.81 1.16
C GLY A 147 -2.10 -1.24 -0.30
N CYS A 148 -1.09 -2.04 -0.65
CA CYS A 148 -0.59 -2.31 -2.00
C CYS A 148 0.57 -1.39 -2.41
N SER A 149 0.33 -0.09 -2.58
CA SER A 149 1.36 0.82 -3.10
C SER A 149 1.21 2.25 -2.62
N TYR A 150 2.29 2.82 -2.08
CA TYR A 150 2.34 4.22 -1.69
C TYR A 150 3.77 4.67 -1.38
N GLY A 151 4.01 5.96 -1.51
CA GLY A 151 5.27 6.59 -1.19
C GLY A 151 5.15 7.63 -0.09
N MET A 152 6.31 7.95 0.48
CA MET A 152 6.47 8.87 1.57
C MET A 152 7.75 9.69 1.37
N LEU A 153 7.63 11.00 1.54
CA LEU A 153 8.80 11.86 1.70
C LEU A 153 9.31 11.70 3.13
N LYS A 154 10.63 11.60 3.30
CA LYS A 154 11.22 11.44 4.63
C LYS A 154 10.75 12.57 5.54
N ASN A 155 10.17 12.19 6.67
CA ASN A 155 9.58 13.13 7.60
C ASN A 155 9.62 12.55 9.03
N ASP A 156 9.78 13.41 10.04
CA ASP A 156 9.93 13.01 11.44
C ASP A 156 8.60 12.64 12.13
N TYR A 157 7.45 13.15 11.66
CA TYR A 157 6.15 12.82 12.27
C TYR A 157 5.41 11.65 11.58
N LEU A 158 5.77 11.31 10.34
CA LEU A 158 5.19 10.18 9.61
C LEU A 158 5.88 8.87 9.99
N VAL A 159 5.53 8.36 11.17
CA VAL A 159 6.07 7.12 11.73
C VAL A 159 4.95 6.12 11.97
N TRP A 160 5.14 4.86 11.55
CA TRP A 160 4.16 3.82 11.84
C TRP A 160 4.21 3.38 13.30
N ASN A 161 3.03 3.13 13.88
CA ASN A 161 2.91 2.64 15.25
C ASN A 161 3.21 1.15 15.36
N GLU A 162 4.39 0.80 15.85
CA GLU A 162 4.87 -0.58 15.98
C GLU A 162 4.09 -1.45 16.99
N LYS A 163 3.21 -0.84 17.80
CA LYS A 163 2.27 -1.58 18.66
C LYS A 163 1.17 -2.25 17.83
N MET A 164 0.85 -1.71 16.66
CA MET A 164 -0.10 -2.30 15.73
C MET A 164 0.56 -3.45 14.96
N LYS A 165 -0.27 -4.36 14.43
CA LYS A 165 0.20 -5.47 13.57
C LYS A 165 -0.37 -5.40 12.16
N VAL A 166 -1.49 -4.72 11.97
CA VAL A 166 -2.20 -4.54 10.70
C VAL A 166 -2.78 -3.11 10.62
N LYS A 167 -3.30 -2.73 9.45
CA LYS A 167 -3.89 -1.40 9.19
C LYS A 167 -2.91 -0.23 9.29
N GLU A 168 -1.66 -0.48 8.93
CA GLU A 168 -0.58 0.49 8.95
C GLU A 168 -0.76 1.60 7.89
N ASP A 169 -1.38 1.25 6.77
CA ASP A 169 -1.81 2.16 5.70
C ASP A 169 -2.84 3.21 6.20
N MET A 170 -3.79 2.75 7.02
CA MET A 170 -4.80 3.62 7.64
C MET A 170 -4.19 4.49 8.72
N TRP A 171 -3.28 3.95 9.54
CA TRP A 171 -2.54 4.71 10.55
C TRP A 171 -1.78 5.88 9.91
N ILE A 172 -0.95 5.60 8.91
CA ILE A 172 -0.11 6.63 8.29
C ILE A 172 -0.95 7.65 7.51
N SER A 173 -2.04 7.20 6.87
CA SER A 173 -3.03 8.11 6.26
C SER A 173 -3.65 9.06 7.28
N CYS A 174 -3.98 8.57 8.48
CA CYS A 174 -4.56 9.41 9.53
C CYS A 174 -3.53 10.41 10.06
N LEU A 175 -2.27 10.01 10.24
CA LEU A 175 -1.18 10.92 10.62
C LEU A 175 -0.97 12.03 9.57
N ALA A 176 -0.84 11.66 8.29
CA ALA A 176 -0.71 12.64 7.21
C ALA A 176 -1.91 13.59 7.16
N LYS A 177 -3.14 13.10 7.32
CA LYS A 177 -4.34 13.94 7.35
C LYS A 177 -4.45 14.81 8.59
N TYR A 178 -3.90 14.40 9.73
CA TYR A 178 -3.87 15.21 10.94
C TYR A 178 -2.90 16.39 10.79
N TYR A 179 -1.67 16.13 10.32
CA TYR A 179 -0.61 17.14 10.21
C TYR A 179 -0.69 17.94 8.90
N ASP A 180 -0.78 17.28 7.75
CA ASP A 180 -0.73 17.92 6.42
C ASP A 180 -2.10 18.33 5.87
N ARG A 181 -3.18 17.74 6.42
CA ARG A 181 -4.57 17.88 5.90
C ARG A 181 -4.77 17.35 4.48
N LYS A 182 -3.76 16.71 3.90
CA LYS A 182 -3.75 16.25 2.50
C LYS A 182 -2.95 14.96 2.34
N VAL A 183 -3.39 14.12 1.41
CA VAL A 183 -2.66 12.95 0.91
C VAL A 183 -2.83 12.96 -0.60
N LEU A 184 -1.73 12.90 -1.36
CA LEU A 184 -1.79 12.98 -2.81
C LEU A 184 -2.07 11.60 -3.42
N VAL A 185 -3.20 11.45 -4.09
CA VAL A 185 -3.58 10.19 -4.75
C VAL A 185 -3.82 10.43 -6.23
N ASP A 186 -3.08 9.72 -7.08
CA ASP A 186 -3.35 9.68 -8.51
C ASP A 186 -4.41 8.63 -8.83
N LEU A 187 -5.53 9.11 -9.41
CA LEU A 187 -6.72 8.30 -9.65
C LEU A 187 -6.71 7.59 -10.99
N ARG A 188 -5.73 7.88 -11.85
CA ARG A 188 -5.58 7.27 -13.18
C ARG A 188 -5.04 5.85 -13.12
N TYR A 189 -4.38 5.47 -12.03
CA TYR A 189 -3.71 4.18 -11.91
C TYR A 189 -4.12 3.43 -10.64
N THR A 190 -4.21 2.11 -10.72
CA THR A 190 -4.43 1.23 -9.57
C THR A 190 -3.43 0.07 -9.62
N PHE A 191 -2.72 -0.20 -8.53
CA PHE A 191 -1.86 -1.37 -8.41
C PHE A 191 -2.68 -2.55 -7.85
N VAL A 192 -2.64 -3.69 -8.53
CA VAL A 192 -3.54 -4.81 -8.25
C VAL A 192 -2.81 -5.96 -7.56
N GLN A 193 -3.16 -6.23 -6.31
CA GLN A 193 -2.63 -7.36 -5.54
C GLN A 193 -3.30 -8.68 -5.92
N GLN A 194 -2.55 -9.78 -5.83
CA GLN A 194 -3.03 -11.13 -6.05
C GLN A 194 -3.09 -11.90 -4.73
N LYS A 195 -4.28 -12.40 -4.35
CA LYS A 195 -4.47 -13.35 -3.23
C LYS A 195 -3.96 -12.89 -1.85
N THR A 196 -4.16 -11.61 -1.52
CA THR A 196 -3.68 -10.93 -0.29
C THR A 196 -4.00 -11.64 1.05
N MET A 197 -5.04 -12.49 1.12
CA MET A 197 -5.52 -13.11 2.37
C MET A 197 -5.17 -14.60 2.53
N VAL A 198 -4.66 -15.27 1.49
CA VAL A 198 -4.50 -16.73 1.47
C VAL A 198 -3.03 -17.16 1.30
N ASN A 199 -2.17 -16.24 0.85
CA ASN A 199 -0.76 -16.53 0.63
C ASN A 199 -0.01 -16.71 1.95
N ARG A 200 0.56 -17.91 2.17
CA ARG A 200 1.47 -18.19 3.29
C ARG A 200 2.65 -17.21 3.29
N GLY A 201 3.16 -16.85 4.47
CA GLY A 201 4.12 -15.77 4.65
C GLY A 201 3.47 -14.38 4.70
N GLY A 202 4.29 -13.33 4.84
CA GLY A 202 3.78 -11.96 5.04
C GLY A 202 2.87 -11.82 6.26
N LEU A 203 1.84 -10.95 6.16
CA LEU A 203 0.89 -10.71 7.26
C LEU A 203 -0.07 -11.87 7.52
N ALA A 204 -0.21 -12.84 6.60
CA ALA A 204 -1.15 -13.95 6.77
C ALA A 204 -0.84 -14.82 8.00
N GLY A 205 0.42 -14.89 8.44
CA GLY A 205 0.83 -15.65 9.63
C GLY A 205 0.43 -15.00 10.96
N ILE A 206 0.19 -13.69 10.99
CA ILE A 206 -0.17 -12.97 12.22
C ILE A 206 -1.61 -12.44 12.20
N ARG A 207 -2.21 -12.32 11.02
CA ARG A 207 -3.52 -11.70 10.85
C ARG A 207 -4.62 -12.65 11.33
N ASN A 208 -5.22 -12.28 12.45
CA ASN A 208 -6.42 -12.89 13.00
C ASN A 208 -7.39 -11.82 13.53
N GLN A 209 -8.55 -12.26 14.00
CA GLN A 209 -9.60 -11.37 14.53
C GLN A 209 -9.08 -10.45 15.64
N ASP A 210 -8.32 -10.99 16.58
CA ASP A 210 -7.85 -10.24 17.75
C ASP A 210 -6.84 -9.16 17.35
N THR A 211 -5.91 -9.48 16.44
CA THR A 211 -4.93 -8.50 15.94
C THR A 211 -5.57 -7.35 15.16
N GLU A 212 -6.63 -7.63 14.41
CA GLU A 212 -7.41 -6.60 13.72
C GLU A 212 -8.17 -5.73 14.71
N ASP A 213 -8.81 -6.31 15.72
CA ASP A 213 -9.58 -5.58 16.72
C ASP A 213 -8.67 -4.69 17.59
N GLN A 214 -7.49 -5.20 17.98
CA GLN A 214 -6.45 -4.41 18.66
C GLN A 214 -5.98 -3.24 17.81
N SER A 215 -5.72 -3.46 16.51
CA SER A 215 -5.27 -2.40 15.60
C SER A 215 -6.37 -1.34 15.37
N ILE A 216 -7.64 -1.75 15.29
CA ILE A 216 -8.79 -0.82 15.22
C ILE A 216 -8.94 -0.02 16.51
N LEU A 217 -8.72 -0.66 17.66
CA LEU A 217 -8.79 0.01 18.96
C LEU A 217 -7.70 1.09 19.08
N GLU A 218 -6.46 0.78 18.65
CA GLU A 218 -5.39 1.77 18.59
C GLU A 218 -5.73 2.94 17.66
N LEU A 219 -6.29 2.67 16.47
CA LEU A 219 -6.75 3.73 15.58
C LEU A 219 -7.82 4.63 16.24
N LYS A 220 -8.81 4.03 16.91
CA LYS A 220 -9.87 4.78 17.61
C LYS A 220 -9.33 5.58 18.79
N LYS A 221 -8.39 5.02 19.55
CA LYS A 221 -7.77 5.70 20.69
C LYS A 221 -7.01 6.95 20.26
N ASN A 222 -6.35 6.91 19.11
CA ASN A 222 -5.50 7.99 18.63
C ASN A 222 -6.25 9.01 17.75
N PHE A 223 -7.21 8.56 16.94
CA PHE A 223 -7.90 9.42 15.96
C PHE A 223 -9.38 9.66 16.27
N GLY A 224 -9.93 8.98 17.28
CA GLY A 224 -11.27 9.24 17.80
C GLY A 224 -12.38 9.04 16.77
N SER A 225 -13.22 10.06 16.64
CA SER A 225 -14.47 10.02 15.88
C SER A 225 -14.29 9.92 14.36
N VAL A 226 -13.09 10.15 13.82
CA VAL A 226 -12.82 10.02 12.37
C VAL A 226 -12.79 8.55 11.91
N ILE A 227 -12.64 7.61 12.86
CA ILE A 227 -12.62 6.18 12.58
C ILE A 227 -14.03 5.61 12.69
N HIS A 228 -14.64 5.33 11.54
CA HIS A 228 -15.98 4.77 11.46
C HIS A 228 -15.94 3.28 11.13
N MET A 229 -16.83 2.52 11.76
CA MET A 229 -17.10 1.14 11.36
C MET A 229 -18.01 1.16 10.13
N LYS A 230 -17.66 0.48 9.04
CA LYS A 230 -18.60 0.35 7.90
C LYS A 230 -19.78 -0.54 8.30
N SER A 231 -20.98 -0.14 7.88
CA SER A 231 -22.21 -0.90 8.09
C SER A 231 -22.27 -2.16 7.21
N LYS A 232 -23.15 -3.10 7.58
CA LYS A 232 -23.34 -4.38 6.88
C LYS A 232 -23.90 -4.12 5.48
N GLY A 233 -23.20 -4.51 4.43
CA GLY A 233 -23.78 -4.55 3.08
C GLY A 233 -24.85 -5.65 2.97
N THR A 234 -25.95 -5.36 2.27
CA THR A 234 -26.98 -6.34 1.92
C THR A 234 -26.57 -7.04 0.63
N VAL A 235 -26.56 -8.39 0.61
CA VAL A 235 -26.34 -9.13 -0.64
C VAL A 235 -27.65 -9.14 -1.41
N ILE A 236 -27.67 -8.44 -2.54
CA ILE A 236 -28.77 -8.50 -3.51
C ILE A 236 -28.26 -9.33 -4.69
N LYS A 237 -28.95 -10.43 -5.00
CA LYS A 237 -28.75 -11.19 -6.24
C LYS A 237 -30.11 -11.33 -6.91
N ASP A 238 -30.19 -10.98 -8.20
CA ASP A 238 -31.43 -11.05 -8.99
C ASP A 238 -32.62 -10.34 -8.29
N GLY A 239 -32.36 -9.17 -7.70
CA GLY A 239 -33.36 -8.38 -6.98
C GLY A 239 -33.81 -8.95 -5.62
N LYS A 240 -33.26 -10.09 -5.16
CA LYS A 240 -33.59 -10.72 -3.88
C LYS A 240 -32.47 -10.59 -2.86
N VAL A 241 -32.84 -10.27 -1.62
CA VAL A 241 -31.90 -10.24 -0.48
C VAL A 241 -31.59 -11.67 -0.08
N LEU A 242 -30.39 -12.15 -0.41
CA LEU A 242 -29.95 -13.53 -0.16
C LEU A 242 -29.39 -13.77 1.26
N GLY A 243 -29.32 -12.72 2.08
CA GLY A 243 -28.82 -12.78 3.44
C GLY A 243 -27.70 -11.76 3.73
N LYS A 244 -27.24 -11.74 4.99
CA LYS A 244 -26.07 -10.95 5.41
C LYS A 244 -24.82 -11.77 5.08
N LYS A 245 -23.87 -11.19 4.35
CA LYS A 245 -22.55 -11.82 4.14
C LYS A 245 -21.96 -12.22 5.50
N GLU A 246 -21.61 -13.48 5.69
CA GLU A 246 -20.69 -13.84 6.77
C GLU A 246 -19.35 -13.13 6.54
N LYS A 247 -18.85 -12.60 7.64
CA LYS A 247 -17.96 -11.44 7.68
C LYS A 247 -16.54 -11.78 7.26
N ILE A 248 -15.89 -10.81 6.63
CA ILE A 248 -14.60 -10.34 7.18
C ILE A 248 -14.95 -9.15 8.08
N LYS A 249 -14.75 -9.29 9.39
CA LYS A 249 -15.38 -8.50 10.47
C LYS A 249 -14.81 -7.07 10.61
N HIS A 250 -13.99 -6.59 9.65
CA HIS A 250 -12.93 -5.60 9.92
C HIS A 250 -12.83 -4.44 8.90
N ASN A 251 -13.93 -4.08 8.24
CA ASN A 251 -13.92 -2.98 7.29
C ASN A 251 -14.23 -1.65 8.03
N ILE A 252 -13.20 -0.83 8.23
CA ILE A 252 -13.33 0.53 8.78
C ILE A 252 -13.20 1.55 7.65
N SER A 253 -13.68 2.77 7.89
CA SER A 253 -13.46 3.93 7.02
C SER A 253 -12.97 5.11 7.84
N VAL A 254 -12.14 5.93 7.22
CA VAL A 254 -11.61 7.16 7.79
C VAL A 254 -12.30 8.34 7.14
N LYS A 255 -12.94 9.20 7.92
CA LYS A 255 -13.57 10.43 7.44
C LYS A 255 -13.07 11.62 8.27
N PHE A 256 -12.19 12.40 7.67
CA PHE A 256 -11.84 13.71 8.20
C PHE A 256 -12.86 14.73 7.67
N CYS A 257 -13.44 15.52 8.57
CA CYS A 257 -14.14 16.74 8.20
C CYS A 257 -13.10 17.86 8.31
N PHE A 258 -12.78 18.49 7.18
CA PHE A 258 -11.98 19.70 7.11
C PHE A 258 -12.90 20.86 6.75
#